data_AF-X1G3U4-F1
#
_entry.id   AF-X1G3U4-F1
#
_cell.length_a   1.000
_cell.length_b   1.000
_cell.length_c   1.000
_cell.angle_alpha   90.00
_cell.angle_beta   90.00
_cell.angle_gamma   90.00
#
_symmetry.space_group_name_H-M   'P 1'
#
loop_
_entity.id
_entity.type
_entity.pdbx_description
1 polymer ?
#
loop_
_entity_poly.entity_id
_entity_poly.type
_entity_poly.pdbx_seq_one_letter_code
_entity_poly.pdbx_strand_id
1 'polypeptide(L)'
;MVVVAIGMLCLASFMSISRRSVIVNDMRSRGVEYLQEEMELFESLGYRTVVNSFHDGVQYDASDGLPSEYSRWFLVYHDDPMPEMARLQVSVSWTEQKRSWTIKMETYLTRK
;
A
#
# COMPACT_ATOMS: atom_id res chain seq x y z
N MET A 1 47.85 34.72 17.21
CA MET A 1 46.45 34.27 17.37
C MET A 1 45.65 34.94 16.26
N VAL A 2 45.15 34.15 15.30
CA VAL A 2 44.52 34.64 14.07
C VAL A 2 43.00 34.57 14.24
N VAL A 3 42.32 35.69 14.02
CA VAL A 3 40.87 35.75 13.84
C VAL A 3 40.60 35.58 12.34
N VAL A 4 39.78 34.61 11.96
CA VAL A 4 39.07 34.60 10.67
C VAL A 4 37.66 34.09 10.92
N ALA A 5 36.71 35.03 11.02
CA ALA A 5 35.36 34.81 10.53
C ALA A 5 35.34 35.11 9.01
N ILE A 6 34.27 34.68 8.32
CA ILE A 6 33.95 34.83 6.88
C ILE A 6 34.40 33.59 6.07
N GLY A 7 33.53 32.90 5.32
CA GLY A 7 32.32 33.38 4.68
C GLY A 7 31.25 32.33 4.45
N MET A 8 30.01 32.80 4.62
CA MET A 8 28.82 32.25 4.00
C MET A 8 28.87 32.58 2.50
N LEU A 9 28.88 31.55 1.65
CA LEU A 9 28.59 31.53 0.20
C LEU A 9 28.73 30.05 -0.21
N CYS A 10 27.69 29.31 -0.60
CA CYS A 10 26.97 29.51 -1.85
C CYS A 10 25.49 29.13 -1.73
N LEU A 11 24.62 30.10 -1.97
CA LEU A 11 23.20 29.89 -2.26
C LEU A 11 23.08 29.78 -3.79
N ALA A 12 23.10 28.54 -4.30
CA ALA A 12 22.63 28.09 -5.61
C ALA A 12 23.30 26.72 -5.88
N SER A 13 22.68 25.59 -5.54
CA SER A 13 21.93 24.82 -6.54
C SER A 13 21.16 23.65 -5.90
N PHE A 14 20.46 23.85 -4.78
CA PHE A 14 19.70 22.76 -4.11
C PHE A 14 18.20 22.72 -4.46
N MET A 15 17.73 23.46 -5.47
CA MET A 15 16.31 23.49 -5.85
C MET A 15 15.92 22.52 -6.99
N SER A 16 16.51 21.33 -7.08
CA SER A 16 15.98 20.31 -8.01
C SER A 16 16.07 18.86 -7.54
N ILE A 17 16.66 18.59 -6.37
CA ILE A 17 16.72 17.23 -5.79
C ILE A 17 15.53 16.96 -4.83
N SER A 18 14.76 17.99 -4.44
CA SER A 18 13.91 17.91 -3.24
C SER A 18 12.40 17.66 -3.44
N ARG A 19 11.83 17.71 -4.64
CA ARG A 19 10.37 17.49 -4.80
C ARG A 19 10.02 16.13 -5.37
N ARG A 20 10.79 15.66 -6.36
CA ARG A 20 10.46 14.41 -7.07
C ARG A 20 10.66 13.19 -6.19
N SER A 21 11.74 13.12 -5.40
CA SER A 21 11.97 12.01 -4.46
C SER A 21 10.98 12.01 -3.29
N VAL A 22 10.57 13.19 -2.81
CA VAL A 22 9.57 13.32 -1.74
C VAL A 22 8.20 12.87 -2.23
N ILE A 23 7.78 13.29 -3.44
CA ILE A 23 6.52 12.83 -4.07
C ILE A 23 6.56 11.31 -4.33
N VAL A 24 7.71 10.78 -4.75
CA VAL A 24 7.90 9.33 -4.99
C VAL A 24 7.74 8.52 -3.70
N ASN A 25 8.33 9.00 -2.60
CA ASN A 25 8.18 8.36 -1.31
C ASN A 25 6.75 8.51 -0.77
N ASP A 26 6.11 9.67 -0.95
CA ASP A 26 4.71 9.89 -0.54
C ASP A 26 3.76 8.93 -1.25
N MET A 27 3.90 8.72 -2.56
CA MET A 27 3.03 7.78 -3.29
C MET A 27 3.21 6.33 -2.84
N ARG A 28 4.46 5.91 -2.62
CA ARG A 28 4.76 4.57 -2.12
C ARG A 28 4.22 4.36 -0.70
N SER A 29 4.42 5.35 0.17
CA SER A 29 3.90 5.34 1.54
C SER A 29 2.38 5.22 1.56
N ARG A 30 1.67 6.05 0.78
CA ARG A 30 0.21 5.97 0.66
C ARG A 30 -0.27 4.65 0.08
N GLY A 31 0.43 4.10 -0.91
CA GLY A 31 0.12 2.78 -1.44
C GLY A 31 0.14 1.70 -0.35
N VAL A 32 1.13 1.76 0.55
CA VAL A 32 1.23 0.85 1.71
C VAL A 32 0.12 1.13 2.73
N GLU A 33 -0.20 2.39 3.01
CA GLU A 33 -1.30 2.77 3.92
C GLU A 33 -2.64 2.21 3.44
N TYR A 34 -3.02 2.40 2.17
CA TYR A 34 -4.28 1.87 1.62
C TYR A 34 -4.35 0.34 1.66
N LEU A 35 -3.19 -0.31 1.58
CA LEU A 35 -3.11 -1.75 1.70
C LEU A 35 -3.31 -2.19 3.17
N GLN A 36 -2.73 -1.47 4.13
CA GLN A 36 -2.90 -1.74 5.55
C GLN A 36 -4.34 -1.52 6.02
N GLU A 37 -4.98 -0.44 5.59
CA GLU A 37 -6.38 -0.13 5.90
C GLU A 37 -7.32 -1.28 5.49
N GLU A 38 -7.12 -1.84 4.29
CA GLU A 38 -7.93 -2.94 3.79
C GLU A 38 -7.67 -4.24 4.56
N MET A 39 -6.42 -4.49 4.95
CA MET A 39 -6.07 -5.64 5.79
C MET A 39 -6.71 -5.55 7.18
N GLU A 40 -6.67 -4.39 7.81
CA GLU A 40 -7.32 -4.14 9.10
C GLU A 40 -8.84 -4.32 9.02
N LEU A 41 -9.46 -3.91 7.91
CA LEU A 41 -10.88 -4.16 7.65
C LEU A 41 -11.17 -5.67 7.66
N PHE A 42 -10.40 -6.46 6.92
CA PHE A 42 -10.61 -7.91 6.90
C PHE A 42 -10.39 -8.59 8.25
N GLU A 43 -9.36 -8.17 8.99
CA GLU A 43 -9.14 -8.66 10.35
C GLU A 43 -10.33 -8.34 11.27
N SER A 44 -10.95 -7.17 11.11
CA SER A 44 -12.14 -6.77 11.87
C SER A 44 -13.40 -7.56 11.49
N LEU A 45 -13.57 -7.91 10.21
CA LEU A 45 -14.69 -8.73 9.72
C LEU A 45 -14.61 -10.18 10.22
N GLY A 46 -13.39 -10.71 10.29
CA GLY A 46 -13.09 -12.06 10.73
C GLY A 46 -13.49 -13.16 9.73
N TYR A 47 -13.04 -14.39 10.02
CA TYR A 47 -13.11 -15.53 9.11
C TYR A 47 -14.53 -15.82 8.58
N ARG A 48 -15.53 -15.93 9.46
CA ARG A 48 -16.90 -16.36 9.05
C ARG A 48 -17.54 -15.37 8.09
N THR A 49 -17.37 -14.08 8.35
CA THR A 49 -17.93 -13.02 7.50
C THR A 49 -17.28 -13.06 6.13
N VAL A 50 -15.95 -13.16 6.09
CA VAL A 50 -15.17 -13.21 4.85
C VAL A 50 -15.58 -14.39 3.98
N VAL A 51 -15.57 -15.62 4.52
CA VAL A 51 -15.87 -16.83 3.75
C VAL A 51 -17.32 -16.89 3.25
N ASN A 52 -18.25 -16.26 3.98
CA ASN A 52 -19.65 -16.18 3.56
C ASN A 52 -19.93 -15.06 2.54
N SER A 53 -19.08 -14.02 2.49
CA SER A 53 -19.34 -12.83 1.67
C SER A 53 -18.62 -12.86 0.33
N PHE A 54 -17.53 -13.61 0.23
CA PHE A 54 -16.67 -13.61 -0.95
C PHE A 54 -16.53 -15.02 -1.52
N HIS A 55 -16.39 -15.10 -2.83
CA HIS A 55 -16.16 -16.34 -3.54
C HIS A 55 -14.67 -16.61 -3.69
N ASP A 56 -14.31 -17.88 -3.58
CA ASP A 56 -12.94 -18.37 -3.71
C ASP A 56 -12.30 -17.95 -5.04
N GLY A 57 -11.13 -17.30 -4.97
CA GLY A 57 -10.33 -16.90 -6.12
C GLY A 57 -10.92 -15.79 -6.99
N VAL A 58 -12.06 -15.19 -6.62
CA VAL A 58 -12.65 -14.07 -7.35
C VAL A 58 -11.94 -12.77 -6.96
N GLN A 59 -11.60 -11.97 -7.98
CA GLN A 59 -11.03 -10.64 -7.76
C GLN A 59 -12.14 -9.61 -7.57
N TYR A 60 -12.09 -8.90 -6.45
CA TYR A 60 -13.02 -7.84 -6.10
C TYR A 60 -12.33 -6.48 -6.15
N ASP A 61 -12.99 -5.50 -6.75
CA ASP A 61 -12.53 -4.11 -6.73
C ASP A 61 -12.83 -3.49 -5.36
N ALA A 62 -11.81 -2.86 -4.78
CA ALA A 62 -11.86 -2.15 -3.50
C ALA A 62 -11.27 -0.74 -3.63
N SER A 63 -11.34 -0.17 -4.82
CA SER A 63 -10.81 1.18 -5.11
C SER A 63 -11.71 2.31 -4.64
N ASP A 64 -12.89 2.01 -4.05
CA ASP A 64 -13.80 3.05 -3.57
C ASP A 64 -13.15 3.93 -2.51
N GLY A 65 -13.33 5.25 -2.64
CA GLY A 65 -12.69 6.26 -1.79
C GLY A 65 -11.20 6.54 -2.07
N LEU A 66 -10.54 5.78 -2.96
CA LEU A 66 -9.13 6.05 -3.31
C LEU A 66 -9.00 7.15 -4.37
N PRO A 67 -7.85 7.88 -4.39
CA PRO A 67 -7.53 8.78 -5.49
C PRO A 67 -7.42 8.02 -6.82
N SER A 68 -7.71 8.70 -7.93
CA SER A 68 -7.78 8.11 -9.28
C SER A 68 -6.48 7.48 -9.78
N GLU A 69 -5.35 7.83 -9.16
CA GLU A 69 -4.03 7.29 -9.52
C GLU A 69 -3.78 5.91 -8.92
N TYR A 70 -4.61 5.47 -7.97
CA TYR A 70 -4.52 4.19 -7.29
C TYR A 70 -5.65 3.27 -7.73
N SER A 71 -5.37 1.97 -7.71
CA SER A 71 -6.38 0.93 -7.82
C SER A 71 -6.09 -0.11 -6.78
N ARG A 72 -7.12 -0.56 -6.07
CA ARG A 72 -7.02 -1.57 -5.03
C ARG A 72 -7.98 -2.70 -5.33
N TRP A 73 -7.51 -3.93 -5.19
CA TRP A 73 -8.35 -5.11 -5.33
C TRP A 73 -7.88 -6.18 -4.36
N PHE A 74 -8.79 -7.11 -4.07
CA PHE A 74 -8.48 -8.24 -3.21
C PHE A 74 -8.99 -9.56 -3.78
N LEU A 75 -8.40 -10.64 -3.30
CA LEU A 75 -8.84 -12.01 -3.52
C LEU A 75 -8.95 -12.71 -2.17
N VAL A 76 -9.92 -13.62 -2.08
CA VAL A 76 -10.12 -14.48 -0.92
C VAL A 76 -9.97 -15.92 -1.40
N TYR A 77 -9.16 -16.70 -0.69
CA TYR A 77 -9.02 -18.14 -0.92
C TYR A 77 -9.53 -18.89 0.31
N HIS A 78 -10.44 -19.83 0.10
CA HIS A 78 -11.03 -20.66 1.15
C HIS A 78 -10.22 -21.95 1.34
N ASP A 79 -10.11 -22.40 2.59
CA ASP A 79 -9.39 -23.61 2.98
C ASP A 79 -7.92 -23.63 2.50
N ASP A 80 -7.29 -22.45 2.45
CA ASP A 80 -5.91 -22.22 2.01
C ASP A 80 -5.11 -21.51 3.13
N PRO A 81 -4.02 -22.11 3.65
CA PRO A 81 -3.34 -23.31 3.17
C PRO A 81 -3.90 -24.63 3.72
N MET A 82 -4.91 -24.56 4.59
CA MET A 82 -5.51 -25.74 5.22
C MET A 82 -7.00 -25.48 5.53
N PRO A 83 -7.79 -26.54 5.79
CA PRO A 83 -9.19 -26.39 6.14
C PRO A 83 -9.41 -25.43 7.31
N GLU A 84 -10.51 -24.68 7.25
CA GLU A 84 -10.88 -23.66 8.26
C GLU A 84 -9.93 -22.45 8.34
N MET A 85 -9.08 -22.26 7.31
CA MET A 85 -8.30 -21.05 7.09
C MET A 85 -8.74 -20.36 5.80
N ALA A 86 -8.74 -19.03 5.81
CA ALA A 86 -8.93 -18.23 4.62
C ALA A 86 -7.68 -17.39 4.38
N ARG A 87 -7.09 -17.50 3.18
CA ARG A 87 -6.01 -16.60 2.75
C ARG A 87 -6.62 -15.40 2.07
N LEU A 88 -6.25 -14.23 2.55
CA LEU A 88 -6.62 -12.95 1.98
C LEU A 88 -5.42 -12.36 1.28
N GLN A 89 -5.64 -11.89 0.06
CA GLN A 89 -4.64 -11.19 -0.72
C GLN A 89 -5.18 -9.81 -1.08
N VAL A 90 -4.51 -8.75 -0.65
CA VAL A 90 -4.82 -7.38 -1.08
C VAL A 90 -3.68 -6.89 -1.96
N SER A 91 -4.04 -6.25 -3.06
CA SER A 91 -3.10 -5.64 -4.00
C SER A 91 -3.49 -4.18 -4.21
N VAL A 92 -2.48 -3.30 -4.22
CA VAL A 92 -2.64 -1.89 -4.56
C VAL A 92 -1.67 -1.58 -5.69
N SER A 93 -2.17 -0.94 -6.75
CA SER A 93 -1.34 -0.44 -7.84
C SER A 93 -1.50 1.05 -8.04
N TRP A 94 -0.47 1.67 -8.58
CA TRP A 94 -0.49 3.07 -9.00
C TRP A 94 0.50 3.31 -10.14
N THR A 95 0.31 4.41 -10.87
CA THR A 95 1.23 4.81 -11.93
C THR A 95 2.16 5.92 -11.48
N GLU A 96 3.46 5.66 -11.48
CA GLU A 96 4.51 6.61 -11.14
C GLU A 96 5.50 6.73 -12.30
N GLN A 97 5.73 7.96 -12.78
CA GLN A 97 6.71 8.26 -13.85
C GLN A 97 6.55 7.41 -15.13
N LYS A 98 5.30 7.16 -15.54
CA LYS A 98 4.92 6.28 -16.67
C LYS A 98 5.24 4.79 -16.45
N ARG A 99 5.49 4.36 -15.22
CA ARG A 99 5.60 2.95 -14.84
C ARG A 99 4.48 2.60 -13.89
N SER A 100 3.86 1.44 -14.10
CA SER A 100 2.91 0.88 -13.15
C SER A 100 3.67 0.16 -12.05
N TRP A 101 3.29 0.42 -10.81
CA TRP A 101 3.77 -0.26 -9.63
C TRP A 101 2.61 -0.99 -8.99
N THR A 102 2.85 -2.19 -8.49
CA THR A 102 1.89 -2.94 -7.71
C THR A 102 2.60 -3.50 -6.49
N ILE A 103 2.00 -3.31 -5.32
CA ILE A 103 2.38 -3.99 -4.10
C ILE A 103 1.26 -4.94 -3.70
N LYS A 104 1.63 -5.98 -2.98
CA LYS A 104 0.74 -7.04 -2.54
C LYS A 104 1.09 -7.41 -1.11
N MET A 105 0.06 -7.69 -0.33
CA MET A 105 0.18 -8.26 0.99
C MET A 105 -0.82 -9.40 1.11
N GLU A 106 -0.47 -10.38 1.92
CA GLU A 106 -1.34 -11.50 2.23
C GLU A 106 -1.46 -11.64 3.75
N THR A 107 -2.65 -12.02 4.22
CA THR A 107 -2.88 -12.41 5.61
C THR A 107 -3.75 -13.65 5.65
N TYR A 108 -3.84 -14.28 6.82
CA TYR A 108 -4.62 -15.50 7.02
C TYR A 108 -5.59 -15.31 8.18
N LEU A 109 -6.86 -15.61 7.92
CA LEU A 109 -7.87 -15.66 8.96
C LEU A 109 -8.18 -17.10 9.30
N THR A 110 -8.23 -17.41 10.59
CA THR A 110 -8.60 -18.73 11.10
C THR A 110 -10.00 -18.71 11.69
N ARG A 111 -10.70 -19.84 11.61
CA ARG A 111 -11.97 -20.04 12.30
C ARG A 111 -11.75 -20.06 13.83
N LYS A 112 -12.06 -18.93 14.48
CA LYS A 112 -12.15 -18.85 15.95
C LYS A 112 -13.47 -19.45 16.48
#